data_AF-A0A2H3EFT1-F1
#
_entry.id   AF-A0A2H3EFT1-F1
#
_cell.length_a   1.000
_cell.length_b   1.000
_cell.length_c   1.000
_cell.angle_alpha   90.00
_cell.angle_beta   90.00
_cell.angle_gamma   90.00
#
_symmetry.space_group_name_H-M   'P 1'
#
loop_
_entity.id
_entity.type
_entity.pdbx_description
1 polymer ?
#
loop_
_entity_poly.entity_id
_entity_poly.type
_entity_poly.pdbx_seq_one_letter_code
_entity_poly.pdbx_strand_id
1 'polypeptide(L)'
;MTTPLTLYDIPSTLPSKSWSPNIYKVRYVLNYKGLPHHTEWVEFPHIEGLYKRLGAEASDTKPDGVTPHYTLPLLHDHSTDALVSDSAAIARYLDKTYPETPSVIPKGTDALHYAFNEALLSHIQVTALRRLTLAKTNSIMNPVSEEYTRRMGEATLLEGQRLEDTDPKGEEREKEWAKLEEVFGKVDRWYGKGDRYVMGDVVSYADFTVSAWVIEEWKNVSRWHGGRWGALVKDLEKYETVL
;
A
#
# COMPACT_ATOMS: atom_id res chain seq x y z
N MET A 1 24.41 1.44 -16.60
CA MET A 1 23.25 0.73 -17.17
C MET A 1 22.03 1.52 -16.72
N THR A 2 21.19 1.96 -17.66
CA THR A 2 19.95 2.66 -17.31
C THR A 2 19.01 1.66 -16.66
N THR A 3 18.46 2.02 -15.51
CA THR A 3 17.48 1.19 -14.80
C THR A 3 16.16 1.23 -15.58
N PRO A 4 15.67 0.09 -16.12
CA PRO A 4 14.53 0.11 -17.04
C PRO A 4 13.18 0.26 -16.34
N LEU A 5 13.11 0.14 -15.01
CA LEU A 5 11.86 0.25 -14.26
C LEU A 5 11.80 1.58 -13.51
N THR A 6 10.77 2.37 -13.77
CA THR A 6 10.44 3.57 -12.99
C THR A 6 9.20 3.30 -12.14
N LEU A 7 9.34 3.38 -10.82
CA LEU A 7 8.23 3.35 -9.88
C LEU A 7 7.86 4.78 -9.50
N TYR A 8 6.63 5.19 -9.82
CA TYR A 8 6.11 6.49 -9.42
C TYR A 8 5.53 6.41 -8.00
N ASP A 9 6.07 7.22 -7.08
CA ASP A 9 5.76 7.25 -5.65
C ASP A 9 5.40 8.67 -5.18
N ILE A 10 4.71 8.77 -4.05
CA ILE A 10 4.28 10.01 -3.42
C ILE A 10 5.27 10.38 -2.32
N PRO A 11 5.97 11.53 -2.42
CA PRO A 11 6.94 11.91 -1.41
C PRO A 11 6.26 12.34 -0.10
N SER A 12 7.04 12.29 0.98
CA SER A 12 6.69 12.84 2.29
C SER A 12 7.92 13.55 2.89
N THR A 13 7.69 14.20 4.01
CA THR A 13 8.71 14.82 4.86
C THR A 13 9.50 13.81 5.70
N LEU A 14 9.14 12.51 5.66
CA LEU A 14 9.86 11.46 6.37
C LEU A 14 11.27 11.25 5.77
N PRO A 15 12.25 10.77 6.55
CA PRO A 15 13.59 10.46 6.04
C PRO A 15 13.60 9.47 4.86
N SER A 16 12.68 8.49 4.86
CA SER A 16 12.52 7.52 3.77
C SER A 16 11.89 8.13 2.51
N LYS A 17 11.23 9.28 2.62
CA LYS A 17 10.30 9.89 1.64
C LYS A 17 9.07 9.04 1.30
N SER A 18 9.23 7.73 1.08
CA SER A 18 8.14 6.77 0.86
C SER A 18 7.36 6.50 2.16
N TRP A 19 6.04 6.35 2.03
CA TRP A 19 5.13 6.15 3.16
C TRP A 19 3.86 5.35 2.81
N SER A 20 3.40 5.40 1.55
CA SER A 20 2.12 4.82 1.15
C SER A 20 2.15 3.28 1.17
N PRO A 21 1.22 2.61 1.87
CA PRO A 21 1.12 1.15 1.86
C PRO A 21 0.98 0.57 0.44
N ASN A 22 0.20 1.23 -0.42
CA ASN A 22 0.01 0.77 -1.80
C ASN A 22 1.31 0.80 -2.61
N ILE A 23 2.21 1.76 -2.34
CA ILE A 23 3.51 1.83 -2.99
C ILE A 23 4.46 0.79 -2.39
N TYR A 24 4.46 0.64 -1.06
CA TYR A 24 5.28 -0.37 -0.39
C TYR A 24 4.98 -1.78 -0.88
N LYS A 25 3.73 -2.12 -1.23
CA LYS A 25 3.41 -3.39 -1.90
C LYS A 25 4.25 -3.62 -3.16
N VAL A 26 4.36 -2.62 -4.04
CA VAL A 26 5.14 -2.73 -5.29
C VAL A 26 6.64 -2.68 -5.02
N ARG A 27 7.08 -1.83 -4.08
CA ARG A 27 8.48 -1.75 -3.66
C ARG A 27 8.99 -3.08 -3.11
N TYR A 28 8.19 -3.75 -2.29
CA TYR A 28 8.44 -5.10 -1.82
C TYR A 28 8.61 -6.08 -2.99
N VAL A 29 7.69 -6.06 -3.96
CA VAL A 29 7.75 -6.95 -5.13
C VAL A 29 9.04 -6.71 -5.94
N LEU A 30 9.38 -5.45 -6.25
CA LEU A 30 10.58 -5.11 -7.01
C LEU A 30 11.85 -5.57 -6.28
N ASN A 31 11.95 -5.27 -4.98
CA ASN A 31 13.12 -5.63 -4.16
C ASN A 31 13.22 -7.14 -3.93
N TYR A 32 12.11 -7.83 -3.69
CA TYR A 32 12.09 -9.28 -3.53
C TYR A 32 12.53 -10.01 -4.80
N LYS A 33 12.11 -9.50 -5.96
CA LYS A 33 12.53 -10.00 -7.27
C LYS A 33 13.97 -9.63 -7.63
N GLY A 34 14.59 -8.72 -6.89
CA GLY A 34 15.92 -8.18 -7.21
C GLY A 34 15.94 -7.34 -8.48
N LEU A 35 14.80 -6.74 -8.85
CA LEU A 35 14.67 -5.92 -10.05
C LEU A 35 15.18 -4.50 -9.78
N PRO A 36 16.24 -4.04 -10.48
CA PRO A 36 16.70 -2.67 -10.38
C PRO A 36 15.58 -1.72 -10.81
N HIS A 37 15.26 -0.74 -9.98
CA HIS A 37 14.26 0.29 -10.27
C HIS A 37 14.72 1.66 -9.77
N HIS A 38 14.09 2.70 -10.31
CA HIS A 38 14.25 4.07 -9.87
C HIS A 38 12.91 4.60 -9.36
N THR A 39 12.90 5.27 -8.20
CA THR A 39 11.72 5.98 -7.71
C THR A 39 11.63 7.40 -8.29
N GLU A 40 10.56 7.69 -9.05
CA GLU A 40 10.21 9.05 -9.45
C GLU A 40 9.11 9.60 -8.53
N TRP A 41 9.35 10.80 -7.97
CA TRP A 41 8.49 11.39 -6.95
C TRP A 41 7.44 12.32 -7.54
N VAL A 42 6.17 12.10 -7.17
CA VAL A 42 5.02 12.80 -7.73
C VAL A 42 4.08 13.23 -6.61
N GLU A 43 3.90 14.54 -6.46
CA GLU A 43 2.94 15.10 -5.51
C GLU A 43 1.51 14.78 -5.94
N PHE A 44 0.59 14.60 -4.97
CA PHE A 44 -0.82 14.28 -5.23
C PHE A 44 -1.50 15.11 -6.33
N PRO A 45 -1.43 16.47 -6.33
CA PRO A 45 -2.09 17.28 -7.34
C PRO A 45 -1.52 17.10 -8.76
N HIS A 46 -0.36 16.45 -8.90
CA HIS A 46 0.32 16.24 -10.17
C HIS A 46 0.11 14.84 -10.76
N ILE A 47 -0.52 13.91 -10.02
CA ILE A 47 -0.72 12.51 -10.46
C ILE A 47 -1.53 12.46 -11.76
N GLU A 48 -2.66 13.14 -11.85
CA GLU A 48 -3.46 13.16 -13.09
C GLU A 48 -2.68 13.75 -14.27
N GLY A 49 -1.90 14.81 -14.04
CA GLY A 49 -1.04 15.41 -15.05
C GLY A 49 0.04 14.44 -15.54
N LEU A 50 0.61 13.63 -14.66
CA LEU A 50 1.55 12.57 -15.03
C LEU A 50 0.91 11.55 -15.96
N TYR A 51 -0.24 10.98 -15.57
CA TYR A 51 -0.93 9.97 -16.38
C TYR A 51 -1.21 10.49 -17.79
N LYS A 52 -1.71 11.72 -17.91
CA LYS A 52 -1.95 12.37 -19.21
C LYS A 52 -0.68 12.56 -20.03
N ARG A 53 0.44 12.95 -19.41
CA ARG A 53 1.73 13.12 -20.10
C ARG A 53 2.29 11.79 -20.62
N LEU A 54 2.14 10.71 -19.85
CA LEU A 54 2.62 9.38 -20.23
C LEU A 54 1.65 8.63 -21.15
N GLY A 55 0.40 9.08 -21.26
CA GLY A 55 -0.65 8.32 -21.96
C GLY A 55 -1.09 7.07 -21.19
N ALA A 56 -0.93 7.06 -19.86
CA ALA A 56 -1.34 5.95 -19.02
C ALA A 56 -2.85 5.98 -18.74
N GLU A 57 -3.46 4.80 -18.64
CA GLU A 57 -4.86 4.63 -18.24
C GLU A 57 -4.98 4.48 -16.72
N ALA A 58 -6.05 5.03 -16.14
CA ALA A 58 -6.38 4.79 -14.75
C ALA A 58 -6.87 3.35 -14.56
N SER A 59 -6.53 2.74 -13.43
CA SER A 59 -6.97 1.39 -13.07
C SER A 59 -8.35 1.34 -12.42
N ASP A 60 -8.92 2.50 -12.06
CA ASP A 60 -10.20 2.61 -11.35
C ASP A 60 -10.93 3.92 -11.71
N THR A 61 -12.17 4.04 -11.28
CA THR A 61 -13.04 5.22 -11.42
C THR A 61 -13.36 5.83 -10.05
N LYS A 62 -13.72 7.12 -10.05
CA LYS A 62 -14.23 7.80 -8.85
C LYS A 62 -15.62 7.26 -8.50
N PRO A 63 -16.22 7.65 -7.34
CA PRO A 63 -17.55 7.16 -6.95
C PRO A 63 -18.69 7.44 -7.94
N ASP A 64 -18.50 8.32 -8.92
CA ASP A 64 -19.45 8.54 -10.02
C ASP A 64 -19.44 7.41 -11.07
N GLY A 65 -18.50 6.47 -10.98
CA GLY A 65 -18.36 5.31 -11.87
C GLY A 65 -17.87 5.64 -13.28
N VAL A 66 -17.53 6.90 -13.58
CA VAL A 66 -17.18 7.35 -14.93
C VAL A 66 -15.93 8.22 -15.00
N THR A 67 -15.63 8.99 -13.96
CA THR A 67 -14.44 9.84 -13.93
C THR A 67 -13.24 8.97 -13.57
N PRO A 68 -12.16 8.96 -14.38
CA PRO A 68 -10.95 8.22 -14.07
C PRO A 68 -10.38 8.60 -12.70
N HIS A 69 -10.00 7.60 -11.91
CA HIS A 69 -9.34 7.78 -10.63
C HIS A 69 -7.85 7.50 -10.78
N TYR A 70 -7.09 8.57 -11.03
CA TYR A 70 -5.64 8.50 -11.17
C TYR A 70 -4.98 8.35 -9.80
N THR A 71 -4.30 7.22 -9.58
CA THR A 71 -3.68 6.84 -8.31
C THR A 71 -2.23 6.42 -8.51
N LEU A 72 -1.48 6.24 -7.43
CA LEU A 72 -0.18 5.56 -7.44
C LEU A 72 -0.25 4.33 -6.53
N PRO A 73 0.51 3.25 -6.82
CA PRO A 73 1.65 3.18 -7.74
C PRO A 73 1.27 3.18 -9.22
N LEU A 74 2.18 3.74 -10.02
CA LEU A 74 2.29 3.53 -11.46
C LEU A 74 3.71 2.99 -11.71
N LEU A 75 3.84 1.97 -12.55
CA LEU A 75 5.11 1.44 -13.02
C LEU A 75 5.25 1.75 -14.51
N HIS A 76 6.40 2.31 -14.91
CA HIS A 76 6.82 2.36 -16.32
C HIS A 76 8.00 1.40 -16.50
N ASP A 77 7.79 0.37 -17.31
CA ASP A 77 8.88 -0.49 -17.78
C ASP A 77 9.36 -0.02 -19.16
N HIS A 78 10.48 0.69 -19.19
CA HIS A 78 11.14 1.20 -20.40
C HIS A 78 11.65 0.08 -21.32
N SER A 79 11.76 -1.17 -20.84
CA SER A 79 12.18 -2.30 -21.69
C SER A 79 11.06 -2.81 -22.60
N THR A 80 9.80 -2.66 -22.17
CA THR A 80 8.61 -3.07 -22.93
C THR A 80 7.70 -1.89 -23.29
N ASP A 81 8.05 -0.69 -22.82
CA ASP A 81 7.24 0.54 -22.84
C ASP A 81 5.87 0.41 -22.16
N ALA A 82 5.75 -0.54 -21.20
CA ALA A 82 4.50 -0.78 -20.50
C ALA A 82 4.28 0.23 -19.37
N LEU A 83 3.08 0.79 -19.30
CA LEU A 83 2.58 1.60 -18.19
C LEU A 83 1.51 0.81 -17.43
N VAL A 84 1.80 0.45 -16.18
CA VAL A 84 0.93 -0.40 -15.37
C VAL A 84 0.57 0.29 -14.08
N SER A 85 -0.72 0.57 -13.89
CA SER A 85 -1.32 1.09 -12.66
C SER A 85 -1.98 -0.05 -11.87
N ASP A 86 -2.29 0.18 -10.60
CA ASP A 86 -2.72 -0.80 -9.59
C ASP A 86 -1.59 -1.70 -9.09
N SER A 87 -1.44 -1.75 -7.76
CA SER A 87 -0.35 -2.48 -7.10
C SER A 87 -0.39 -4.00 -7.36
N ALA A 88 -1.58 -4.61 -7.50
CA ALA A 88 -1.70 -6.05 -7.76
C ALA A 88 -1.51 -6.35 -9.25
N ALA A 89 -2.01 -5.49 -10.15
CA ALA A 89 -1.75 -5.56 -11.58
C ALA A 89 -0.25 -5.43 -11.89
N ILE A 90 0.45 -4.51 -11.22
CA ILE A 90 1.92 -4.41 -11.31
C ILE A 90 2.59 -5.70 -10.86
N ALA A 91 2.18 -6.29 -9.73
CA ALA A 91 2.75 -7.56 -9.26
C ALA A 91 2.58 -8.70 -10.28
N ARG A 92 1.38 -8.83 -10.86
CA ARG A 92 1.09 -9.81 -11.93
C ARG A 92 1.92 -9.56 -13.19
N TYR A 93 2.03 -8.30 -13.59
CA TYR A 93 2.83 -7.90 -14.73
C TYR A 93 4.30 -8.30 -14.52
N LEU A 94 4.88 -8.00 -13.35
CA LEU A 94 6.26 -8.34 -13.04
C LEU A 94 6.48 -9.87 -12.97
N ASP A 95 5.53 -10.65 -12.43
CA ASP A 95 5.59 -12.12 -12.47
C ASP A 95 5.57 -12.69 -13.89
N LYS A 96 4.81 -12.05 -14.79
CA LYS A 96 4.70 -12.47 -16.20
C LYS A 96 5.92 -12.05 -17.03
N THR A 97 6.39 -10.82 -16.86
CA THR A 97 7.44 -10.20 -17.68
C THR A 97 8.84 -10.67 -17.27
N TYR A 98 9.05 -10.97 -15.99
CA TYR A 98 10.34 -11.40 -15.43
C TYR A 98 10.23 -12.79 -14.74
N PRO A 99 9.88 -13.85 -15.49
CA PRO A 99 9.59 -15.18 -14.94
C PRO A 99 10.82 -15.88 -14.32
N GLU A 100 12.03 -15.41 -14.60
CA GLU A 100 13.28 -15.86 -13.98
C GLU A 100 13.44 -15.39 -12.53
N THR A 101 12.66 -14.39 -12.10
CA THR A 101 12.64 -13.91 -10.72
C THR A 101 11.65 -14.71 -9.86
N PRO A 102 11.82 -14.74 -8.53
CA PRO A 102 10.84 -15.38 -7.64
C PRO A 102 9.42 -14.85 -7.85
N SER A 103 8.45 -15.75 -8.04
CA SER A 103 7.04 -15.38 -8.22
C SER A 103 6.41 -14.93 -6.91
N VAL A 104 5.62 -13.85 -6.97
CA VAL A 104 4.91 -13.29 -5.81
C VAL A 104 3.43 -13.65 -5.81
N ILE A 105 2.87 -14.01 -6.97
CA ILE A 105 1.52 -14.58 -7.12
C ILE A 105 1.67 -15.92 -7.86
N PRO A 106 1.96 -17.03 -7.14
CA PRO A 106 2.20 -18.32 -7.76
C PRO A 106 1.02 -18.80 -8.61
N LYS A 107 1.33 -19.57 -9.67
CA LYS A 107 0.34 -20.10 -10.60
C LYS A 107 -0.79 -20.84 -9.86
N GLY A 108 -2.03 -20.50 -10.18
CA GLY A 108 -3.23 -21.10 -9.56
C GLY A 108 -3.71 -20.39 -8.29
N THR A 109 -3.01 -19.36 -7.82
CA THR A 109 -3.36 -18.64 -6.57
C THR A 109 -3.87 -17.22 -6.80
N ASP A 110 -3.96 -16.75 -8.04
CA ASP A 110 -4.32 -15.36 -8.36
C ASP A 110 -5.69 -14.95 -7.80
N ALA A 111 -6.71 -15.79 -7.99
CA ALA A 111 -8.05 -15.55 -7.44
C ALA A 111 -8.05 -15.50 -5.89
N LEU A 112 -7.18 -16.28 -5.24
CA LEU A 112 -7.05 -16.29 -3.78
C LEU A 112 -6.34 -15.03 -3.27
N HIS A 113 -5.33 -14.54 -4.00
CA HIS A 113 -4.66 -13.27 -3.69
C HIS A 113 -5.61 -12.09 -3.87
N TYR A 114 -6.42 -12.09 -4.93
CA TYR A 114 -7.47 -11.11 -5.14
C TYR A 114 -8.46 -11.11 -3.97
N ALA A 115 -9.04 -12.27 -3.64
CA ALA A 115 -10.00 -12.40 -2.55
C ALA A 115 -9.40 -12.01 -1.18
N PHE A 116 -8.13 -12.37 -0.92
CA PHE A 116 -7.42 -11.99 0.29
C PHE A 116 -7.23 -10.47 0.38
N ASN A 117 -6.78 -9.83 -0.70
CA ASN A 117 -6.61 -8.37 -0.73
C ASN A 117 -7.94 -7.65 -0.53
N GLU A 118 -9.01 -8.06 -1.22
CA GLU A 118 -10.35 -7.50 -1.02
C GLU A 118 -10.84 -7.66 0.42
N ALA A 119 -10.70 -8.86 0.99
CA ALA A 119 -11.11 -9.12 2.37
C ALA A 119 -10.32 -8.26 3.37
N LEU A 120 -8.99 -8.19 3.22
CA LEU A 120 -8.12 -7.38 4.08
C LEU A 120 -8.47 -5.90 3.98
N LEU A 121 -8.57 -5.34 2.77
CA LEU A 121 -8.86 -3.93 2.55
C LEU A 121 -10.27 -3.56 3.03
N SER A 122 -11.27 -4.41 2.81
CA SER A 122 -12.62 -4.17 3.31
C SER A 122 -12.67 -4.05 4.83
N HIS A 123 -11.83 -4.79 5.55
CA HIS A 123 -11.73 -4.68 7.00
C HIS A 123 -10.88 -3.49 7.44
N ILE A 124 -9.78 -3.17 6.77
CA ILE A 124 -8.89 -2.08 7.19
C ILE A 124 -9.47 -0.70 6.84
N GLN A 125 -9.99 -0.52 5.63
CA GLN A 125 -10.46 0.78 5.13
C GLN A 125 -11.81 1.20 5.72
N VAL A 126 -12.68 0.23 6.05
CA VAL A 126 -13.98 0.49 6.70
C VAL A 126 -13.83 0.78 8.20
N THR A 127 -12.69 0.45 8.82
CA THR A 127 -12.54 0.46 10.29
C THR A 127 -11.61 1.57 10.81
N ALA A 128 -11.18 1.36 12.07
CA ALA A 128 -10.36 2.20 12.90
C ALA A 128 -9.06 2.70 12.27
N LEU A 129 -8.39 1.93 11.38
CA LEU A 129 -7.10 2.36 10.85
C LEU A 129 -7.22 3.71 10.16
N ARG A 130 -8.24 3.89 9.32
CA ARG A 130 -8.52 5.18 8.67
C ARG A 130 -8.66 6.31 9.69
N ARG A 131 -9.44 6.11 10.76
CA ARG A 131 -9.64 7.14 11.80
C ARG A 131 -8.36 7.42 12.60
N LEU A 132 -7.54 6.40 12.83
CA LEU A 132 -6.31 6.49 13.61
C LEU A 132 -5.16 7.16 12.85
N THR A 133 -5.12 7.00 11.52
CA THR A 133 -3.95 7.41 10.72
C THR A 133 -4.19 8.59 9.79
N LEU A 134 -5.43 8.92 9.40
CA LEU A 134 -5.68 9.95 8.37
C LEU A 134 -5.00 11.30 8.69
N ALA A 135 -5.17 11.82 9.90
CA ALA A 135 -4.56 13.09 10.33
C ALA A 135 -3.03 13.03 10.34
N LYS A 136 -2.47 11.92 10.85
CA LYS A 136 -1.03 11.66 10.89
C LYS A 136 -0.45 11.58 9.48
N THR A 137 -1.10 10.83 8.59
CA THR A 137 -0.72 10.64 7.20
C THR A 137 -0.73 11.96 6.43
N ASN A 138 -1.73 12.81 6.65
CA ASN A 138 -1.74 14.16 6.07
C ASN A 138 -0.58 15.02 6.59
N SER A 139 -0.27 14.94 7.90
CA SER A 139 0.78 15.76 8.53
C SER A 139 2.21 15.45 8.06
N ILE A 140 2.46 14.27 7.49
CA ILE A 140 3.78 13.91 6.97
C ILE A 140 3.98 14.34 5.52
N MET A 141 2.95 14.82 4.83
CA MET A 141 3.05 15.19 3.42
C MET A 141 3.80 16.50 3.22
N ASN A 142 4.33 16.70 2.00
CA ASN A 142 4.82 18.01 1.59
C ASN A 142 3.64 19.01 1.48
N PRO A 143 3.87 20.33 1.65
CA PRO A 143 2.79 21.31 1.77
C PRO A 143 1.73 21.25 0.66
N VAL A 144 2.15 21.05 -0.60
CA VAL A 144 1.22 21.01 -1.74
C VAL A 144 0.33 19.76 -1.74
N SER A 145 0.87 18.63 -1.29
CA SER A 145 0.13 17.38 -1.15
C SER A 145 -0.78 17.43 0.08
N GLU A 146 -0.28 17.95 1.20
CA GLU A 146 -1.03 18.15 2.44
C GLU A 146 -2.29 18.98 2.22
N GLU A 147 -2.18 20.15 1.57
CA GLU A 147 -3.31 21.02 1.28
C GLU A 147 -4.33 20.31 0.37
N TYR A 148 -3.82 19.65 -0.67
CA TYR A 148 -4.66 18.92 -1.63
C TYR A 148 -5.44 17.79 -0.94
N THR A 149 -4.77 16.93 -0.16
CA THR A 149 -5.39 15.78 0.49
C THR A 149 -6.30 16.18 1.63
N ARG A 150 -5.96 17.23 2.39
CA ARG A 150 -6.85 17.81 3.39
C ARG A 150 -8.15 18.25 2.75
N ARG A 151 -8.09 19.11 1.72
CA ARG A 151 -9.29 19.62 1.05
C ARG A 151 -10.15 18.50 0.50
N MET A 152 -9.54 17.52 -0.15
CA MET A 152 -10.27 16.38 -0.71
C MET A 152 -10.87 15.50 0.40
N GLY A 153 -10.10 15.19 1.45
CA GLY A 153 -10.54 14.35 2.56
C GLY A 153 -11.66 14.98 3.38
N GLU A 154 -11.56 16.27 3.72
CA GLU A 154 -12.62 16.99 4.43
C GLU A 154 -13.92 17.00 3.60
N ALA A 155 -13.83 17.22 2.29
CA ALA A 155 -15.00 17.27 1.41
C ALA A 155 -15.65 15.90 1.15
N THR A 156 -14.88 14.81 1.05
CA THR A 156 -15.40 13.51 0.59
C THR A 156 -15.39 12.40 1.63
N LEU A 157 -14.46 12.43 2.60
CA LEU A 157 -14.25 11.37 3.56
C LEU A 157 -14.77 11.70 4.97
N LEU A 158 -14.86 12.99 5.30
CA LEU A 158 -15.21 13.51 6.62
C LEU A 158 -16.51 14.32 6.63
N GLU A 159 -17.31 14.26 5.57
CA GLU A 159 -18.61 14.94 5.48
C GLU A 159 -18.54 16.45 5.79
N GLY A 160 -17.44 17.11 5.40
CA GLY A 160 -17.18 18.53 5.63
C GLY A 160 -16.58 18.87 6.99
N GLN A 161 -16.32 17.88 7.86
CA GLN A 161 -15.62 18.09 9.13
C GLN A 161 -14.13 18.35 8.89
N ARG A 162 -13.53 19.17 9.77
CA ARG A 162 -12.09 19.42 9.74
C ARG A 162 -11.33 18.18 10.15
N LEU A 163 -10.18 17.97 9.51
CA LEU A 163 -9.35 16.80 9.78
C LEU A 163 -8.96 16.68 11.27
N GLU A 164 -8.64 17.79 11.93
CA GLU A 164 -8.26 17.80 13.35
C GLU A 164 -9.37 17.33 14.29
N ASP A 165 -10.62 17.57 13.92
CA ASP A 165 -11.79 17.28 14.76
C ASP A 165 -12.18 15.79 14.70
N THR A 166 -11.61 15.04 13.76
CA THR A 166 -11.95 13.63 13.50
C THR A 166 -10.97 12.63 14.08
N ASP A 167 -9.79 13.09 14.53
CA ASP A 167 -8.77 12.24 15.14
C ASP A 167 -9.21 11.80 16.55
N PRO A 168 -9.47 10.50 16.77
CA PRO A 168 -9.99 10.02 18.04
C PRO A 168 -8.98 10.24 19.18
N LYS A 169 -9.49 10.66 20.34
CA LYS A 169 -8.71 10.98 21.56
C LYS A 169 -9.16 10.13 22.75
N GLY A 170 -8.27 9.96 23.74
CA GLY A 170 -8.57 9.27 25.00
C GLY A 170 -9.19 7.88 24.78
N GLU A 171 -10.27 7.59 25.50
CA GLU A 171 -11.00 6.32 25.41
C GLU A 171 -11.49 5.97 24.00
N GLU A 172 -11.84 6.97 23.18
CA GLU A 172 -12.27 6.72 21.80
C GLU A 172 -11.10 6.17 20.98
N ARG A 173 -9.90 6.74 21.16
CA ARG A 173 -8.69 6.25 20.49
C ARG A 173 -8.39 4.81 20.88
N GLU A 174 -8.52 4.48 22.16
CA GLU A 174 -8.32 3.12 22.67
C GLU A 174 -9.32 2.13 22.06
N LYS A 175 -10.59 2.52 21.92
CA LYS A 175 -11.62 1.71 21.26
C LYS A 175 -11.31 1.48 19.78
N GLU A 176 -10.83 2.50 19.07
CA GLU A 176 -10.40 2.34 17.68
C GLU A 176 -9.19 1.38 17.59
N TRP A 177 -8.21 1.49 18.49
CA TRP A 177 -7.10 0.51 18.55
C TRP A 177 -7.59 -0.92 18.81
N ALA A 178 -8.54 -1.12 19.72
CA ALA A 178 -9.11 -2.44 20.00
C ALA A 178 -9.82 -3.02 18.77
N LYS A 179 -10.60 -2.21 18.04
CA LYS A 179 -11.23 -2.64 16.77
C LYS A 179 -10.17 -3.04 15.73
N LEU A 180 -9.08 -2.29 15.64
CA LEU A 180 -7.99 -2.60 14.73
C LEU A 180 -7.30 -3.91 15.12
N GLU A 181 -7.06 -4.14 16.42
CA GLU A 181 -6.53 -5.40 16.93
C GLU A 181 -7.44 -6.58 16.58
N GLU A 182 -8.76 -6.43 16.72
CA GLU A 182 -9.73 -7.45 16.30
C GLU A 182 -9.69 -7.75 14.80
N VAL A 183 -9.50 -6.72 13.96
CA VAL A 183 -9.34 -6.89 12.51
C VAL A 183 -8.09 -7.71 12.21
N PHE A 184 -6.95 -7.34 12.78
CA PHE A 184 -5.74 -8.13 12.62
C PHE A 184 -5.91 -9.54 13.21
N GLY A 185 -6.65 -9.72 14.28
CA GLY A 185 -6.97 -11.05 14.81
C GLY A 185 -7.81 -11.90 13.86
N LYS A 186 -8.68 -11.30 13.04
CA LYS A 186 -9.36 -12.02 11.95
C LYS A 186 -8.37 -12.46 10.87
N VAL A 187 -7.46 -11.56 10.49
CA VAL A 187 -6.42 -11.83 9.49
C VAL A 187 -5.46 -12.92 9.97
N ASP A 188 -5.04 -12.91 11.25
CA ASP A 188 -4.21 -13.96 11.86
C ASP A 188 -4.84 -15.34 11.71
N ARG A 189 -6.17 -15.44 11.88
CA ARG A 189 -6.90 -16.71 11.72
C ARG A 189 -6.99 -17.20 10.27
N TRP A 190 -6.66 -16.38 9.28
CA TRP A 190 -6.59 -16.82 7.87
C TRP A 190 -5.29 -17.57 7.57
N TYR A 191 -4.24 -17.35 8.37
CA TYR A 191 -2.98 -18.09 8.26
C TYR A 191 -3.15 -19.53 8.76
N GLY A 192 -2.42 -20.47 8.18
CA GLY A 192 -2.32 -21.81 8.74
C GLY A 192 -1.64 -21.80 10.10
N LYS A 193 -1.95 -22.80 10.93
CA LYS A 193 -1.40 -22.90 12.29
C LYS A 193 0.12 -23.10 12.22
N GLY A 194 0.87 -22.13 12.71
CA GLY A 194 2.33 -22.15 12.70
C GLY A 194 2.96 -21.63 11.41
N ASP A 195 2.16 -21.29 10.40
CA ASP A 195 2.65 -20.75 9.14
C ASP A 195 3.29 -19.38 9.36
N ARG A 196 4.42 -19.16 8.69
CA ARG A 196 5.15 -17.90 8.70
C ARG A 196 4.48 -16.86 7.80
N TYR A 197 4.00 -17.32 6.65
CA TYR A 197 3.41 -16.53 5.57
C TYR A 197 2.02 -17.06 5.20
N VAL A 198 1.27 -16.32 4.38
CA VAL A 198 -0.07 -16.72 3.92
C VAL A 198 -0.03 -18.06 3.17
N MET A 199 1.08 -18.34 2.48
CA MET A 199 1.32 -19.59 1.76
C MET A 199 2.27 -20.54 2.52
N GLY A 200 2.21 -20.58 3.85
CA GLY A 200 3.06 -21.44 4.67
C GLY A 200 4.45 -20.86 4.86
N ASP A 201 5.45 -21.46 4.21
CA ASP A 201 6.86 -21.00 4.23
C ASP A 201 7.25 -20.17 3.01
N VAL A 202 6.32 -19.98 2.07
CA VAL A 202 6.53 -19.20 0.84
C VAL A 202 5.97 -17.80 1.03
N VAL A 203 6.84 -16.80 0.92
CA VAL A 203 6.42 -15.39 0.89
C VAL A 203 5.66 -15.08 -0.40
N SER A 204 4.62 -14.28 -0.30
CA SER A 204 3.73 -13.94 -1.41
C SER A 204 3.32 -12.48 -1.41
N TYR A 205 2.62 -12.04 -2.46
CA TYR A 205 2.05 -10.70 -2.54
C TYR A 205 1.07 -10.41 -1.39
N ALA A 206 0.40 -11.43 -0.85
CA ALA A 206 -0.48 -11.29 0.31
C ALA A 206 0.31 -10.85 1.56
N ASP A 207 1.51 -11.40 1.77
CA ASP A 207 2.39 -11.04 2.88
C ASP A 207 2.93 -9.61 2.75
N PHE A 208 3.31 -9.20 1.54
CA PHE A 208 3.70 -7.81 1.26
C PHE A 208 2.55 -6.83 1.51
N THR A 209 1.32 -7.24 1.17
CA THR A 209 0.12 -6.45 1.43
C THR A 209 -0.08 -6.27 2.93
N VAL A 210 -0.04 -7.34 3.73
CA VAL A 210 -0.16 -7.23 5.20
C VAL A 210 0.96 -6.38 5.77
N SER A 211 2.21 -6.64 5.39
CA SER A 211 3.38 -5.90 5.90
C SER A 211 3.29 -4.40 5.63
N ALA A 212 2.89 -4.02 4.41
CA ALA A 212 2.73 -2.62 4.03
C ALA A 212 1.71 -1.87 4.89
N TRP A 213 0.61 -2.52 5.30
CA TRP A 213 -0.38 -1.93 6.20
C TRP A 213 0.04 -1.95 7.67
N VAL A 214 0.94 -2.85 8.08
CA VAL A 214 1.48 -2.91 9.46
C VAL A 214 2.52 -1.82 9.71
N ILE A 215 3.38 -1.51 8.73
CA ILE A 215 4.46 -0.51 8.87
C ILE A 215 3.93 0.86 9.32
N GLU A 216 2.76 1.26 8.83
CA GLU A 216 2.12 2.54 9.15
C GLU A 216 1.98 2.77 10.67
N GLU A 217 1.79 1.69 11.44
CA GLU A 217 1.53 1.70 12.88
C GLU A 217 2.36 0.68 13.68
N TRP A 218 3.55 0.38 13.18
CA TRP A 218 4.49 -0.66 13.65
C TRP A 218 4.59 -0.83 15.17
N LYS A 219 4.75 0.26 15.93
CA LYS A 219 4.98 0.22 17.38
C LYS A 219 3.81 -0.40 18.15
N ASN A 220 2.58 -0.19 17.69
CA ASN A 220 1.37 -0.68 18.35
C ASN A 220 1.03 -2.10 17.88
N VAL A 221 1.19 -2.36 16.58
CA VAL A 221 0.74 -3.61 15.95
C VAL A 221 1.74 -4.77 16.14
N SER A 222 3.04 -4.47 16.25
CA SER A 222 4.11 -5.49 16.25
C SER A 222 4.00 -6.58 17.33
N ARG A 223 3.34 -6.31 18.45
CA ARG A 223 3.22 -7.25 19.58
C ARG A 223 1.95 -8.10 19.56
N TRP A 224 0.97 -7.76 18.73
CA TRP A 224 -0.31 -8.46 18.73
C TRP A 224 -0.18 -9.89 18.22
N HIS A 225 -1.12 -10.75 18.63
CA HIS A 225 -1.26 -12.14 18.17
C HIS A 225 0.05 -12.94 18.30
N GLY A 226 0.69 -12.86 19.47
CA GLY A 226 1.96 -13.55 19.73
C GLY A 226 3.16 -12.93 19.01
N GLY A 227 3.06 -11.68 18.55
CA GLY A 227 4.13 -10.98 17.85
C GLY A 227 4.23 -11.28 16.36
N ARG A 228 3.21 -11.91 15.74
CA ARG A 228 3.21 -12.28 14.31
C ARG A 228 3.56 -11.11 13.40
N TRP A 229 2.88 -9.98 13.58
CA TRP A 229 3.06 -8.81 12.71
C TRP A 229 4.45 -8.21 12.86
N GLY A 230 4.97 -8.22 14.09
CA GLY A 230 6.36 -7.89 14.40
C GLY A 230 7.35 -8.80 13.67
N ALA A 231 7.11 -10.10 13.70
CA ALA A 231 7.97 -11.04 12.99
C ALA A 231 7.90 -10.82 11.47
N LEU A 232 6.71 -10.60 10.92
CA LEU A 232 6.48 -10.42 9.48
C LEU A 232 7.24 -9.22 8.91
N VAL A 233 7.03 -8.01 9.44
CA VAL A 233 7.71 -6.80 8.93
C VAL A 233 9.22 -6.94 9.08
N LYS A 234 9.71 -7.44 10.22
CA LYS A 234 11.15 -7.63 10.44
C LYS A 234 11.77 -8.57 9.39
N ASP A 235 11.03 -9.59 9.00
CA ASP A 235 11.48 -10.55 7.98
C ASP A 235 11.54 -9.94 6.57
N LEU A 236 10.63 -8.99 6.31
CA LEU A 236 10.48 -8.32 5.03
C LEU A 236 11.27 -7.00 4.94
N GLU A 237 11.83 -6.50 6.04
CA GLU A 237 12.57 -5.22 6.14
C GLU A 237 13.67 -5.07 5.08
N LYS A 238 14.37 -6.15 4.76
CA LYS A 238 15.39 -6.20 3.69
C LYS A 238 14.87 -5.86 2.29
N TYR A 239 13.55 -5.88 2.09
CA TYR A 239 12.88 -5.58 0.83
C TYR A 239 12.18 -4.20 0.86
N GLU A 240 12.45 -3.36 1.87
CA GLU A 240 11.85 -2.02 2.02
C GLU A 240 12.71 -0.90 1.45
N THR A 241 13.89 -1.23 0.91
CA THR A 241 14.84 -0.24 0.43
C THR A 241 14.21 0.69 -0.60
N VAL A 242 14.31 1.99 -0.33
CA VAL A 242 13.91 3.05 -1.26
C VAL A 242 15.12 3.37 -2.14
N LEU A 243 14.99 3.07 -3.43
CA LEU A 243 16.02 3.25 -4.47
C LEU A 243 15.66 4.39 -5.43
#